data_AF-A0A4S1F0F9-F1
#
_entry.id   AF-A0A4S1F0F9-F1
#
_cell.length_a   1.000
_cell.length_b   1.000
_cell.length_c   1.000
_cell.angle_alpha   90.00
_cell.angle_beta   90.00
_cell.angle_gamma   90.00
#
_symmetry.space_group_name_H-M   'P 1'
#
loop_
_entity.id
_entity.type
_entity.pdbx_description
1 polymer ?
#
loop_
_entity_poly.entity_id
_entity_poly.type
_entity_poly.pdbx_seq_one_letter_code
_entity_poly.pdbx_strand_id
1 'polypeptide(L)'
;AKKEAVAVVGSIGRVMQLAGVETMPIESHVLQAFVTESLKPFIDTVVTFGMGHFYMSQSDKGGLVYGGDIDGYNSYAQRGNLPIVDEVMSEMLALFPGLARVRMLRSWGGVCDMSMDGSPIITIG
;
A
#
# COMPACT_ATOMS: atom_id res chain seq x y z
N ALA A 1 11.38 -24.54 18.41
CA ALA A 1 10.45 -24.31 19.55
C ALA A 1 9.39 -25.41 19.57
N LYS A 2 8.39 -25.40 20.47
CA LYS A 2 7.27 -26.40 20.42
C LYS A 2 6.21 -26.07 19.36
N LYS A 3 6.05 -24.79 19.03
CA LYS A 3 5.21 -24.24 17.97
C LYS A 3 5.90 -23.00 17.42
N GLU A 4 5.78 -22.78 16.12
CA GLU A 4 6.38 -21.67 15.38
C GLU A 4 5.30 -21.04 14.49
N ALA A 5 5.38 -19.73 14.28
CA ALA A 5 4.46 -18.98 13.44
C ALA A 5 5.24 -18.00 12.57
N VAL A 6 4.80 -17.85 11.32
CA VAL A 6 5.42 -16.94 10.34
C VAL A 6 4.50 -15.74 10.13
N ALA A 7 4.95 -14.55 10.53
CA ALA A 7 4.21 -13.30 10.41
C ALA A 7 5.16 -12.18 10.00
N VAL A 8 5.88 -12.39 8.89
CA VAL A 8 6.97 -11.50 8.48
C VAL A 8 6.60 -10.48 7.41
N VAL A 9 5.62 -10.77 6.54
CA VAL A 9 5.19 -9.94 5.38
C VAL A 9 6.37 -9.48 4.48
N GLY A 10 6.13 -9.23 3.20
CA GLY A 10 7.17 -8.80 2.24
C GLY A 10 8.42 -9.67 2.22
N SER A 11 8.34 -10.90 2.75
CA SER A 11 9.45 -11.80 3.09
C SER A 11 8.94 -13.21 3.37
N ILE A 12 7.63 -13.45 3.30
CA ILE A 12 7.04 -14.77 3.57
C ILE A 12 7.64 -15.79 2.59
N GLY A 13 7.69 -15.49 1.29
CA GLY A 13 8.26 -16.41 0.29
C GLY A 13 9.70 -16.83 0.64
N ARG A 14 10.54 -15.88 1.05
CA ARG A 14 11.94 -16.14 1.44
C ARG A 14 12.04 -16.96 2.74
N VAL A 15 11.24 -16.64 3.75
CA VAL A 15 11.24 -17.40 5.02
C VAL A 15 10.71 -18.82 4.82
N MET A 16 9.67 -19.00 4.01
CA MET A 16 9.09 -20.30 3.73
C MET A 16 10.04 -21.19 2.91
N GLN A 17 10.83 -20.63 1.99
CA GLN A 17 11.92 -21.36 1.33
C GLN A 17 12.97 -21.87 2.32
N LEU A 18 13.35 -21.06 3.33
CA LEU A 18 14.26 -21.50 4.39
C LEU A 18 13.64 -22.61 5.27
N ALA A 19 12.31 -22.63 5.38
CA ALA A 19 11.56 -23.67 6.08
C ALA A 19 11.29 -24.93 5.22
N GLY A 20 11.82 -24.99 3.99
CA GLY A 20 11.67 -26.14 3.09
C GLY A 20 10.35 -26.19 2.31
N VAL A 21 9.58 -25.10 2.29
CA VAL A 21 8.40 -24.97 1.42
C VAL A 21 8.85 -24.41 0.08
N GLU A 22 8.80 -25.26 -0.95
CA GLU A 22 9.31 -24.93 -2.30
C GLU A 22 8.48 -23.83 -2.98
N THR A 23 7.15 -23.90 -2.82
CA THR A 23 6.21 -23.00 -3.52
C THR A 23 5.22 -22.40 -2.53
N MET A 24 5.26 -21.07 -2.38
CA MET A 24 4.21 -20.30 -1.74
C MET A 24 3.45 -19.52 -2.83
N PRO A 25 2.10 -19.56 -2.86
CA PRO A 25 1.30 -18.91 -3.90
C PRO A 25 1.11 -17.42 -3.59
N ILE A 26 2.24 -16.70 -3.44
CA ILE A 26 2.28 -15.26 -3.19
C ILE A 26 3.36 -14.58 -4.02
N GLU A 27 3.13 -13.33 -4.34
CA GLU A 27 4.10 -12.44 -4.97
C GLU A 27 4.35 -11.22 -4.10
N SER A 28 5.60 -10.75 -4.03
CA SER A 28 5.97 -9.56 -3.25
C SER A 28 6.00 -8.34 -4.17
N HIS A 29 5.10 -7.41 -3.94
CA HIS A 29 4.95 -6.16 -4.70
C HIS A 29 5.28 -4.94 -3.84
N VAL A 30 5.52 -3.81 -4.50
CA VAL A 30 5.60 -2.52 -3.82
C VAL A 30 4.21 -1.92 -3.73
N LEU A 31 3.85 -1.37 -2.58
CA LEU A 31 2.67 -0.54 -2.41
C LEU A 31 3.10 0.86 -1.97
N GLN A 32 2.69 1.88 -2.72
CA GLN A 32 3.06 3.26 -2.44
C GLN A 32 1.99 3.98 -1.62
N ALA A 33 2.44 4.87 -0.73
CA ALA A 33 1.58 5.76 0.01
C ALA A 33 2.20 7.16 0.14
N PHE A 34 1.35 8.14 0.36
CA PHE A 34 1.65 9.55 0.27
C PHE A 34 1.07 10.31 1.46
N VAL A 35 1.69 11.46 1.77
CA VAL A 35 1.17 12.38 2.78
C VAL A 35 1.32 13.82 2.32
N THR A 36 0.27 14.62 2.55
CA THR A 36 0.29 16.06 2.30
C THR A 36 0.88 16.85 3.46
N GLU A 37 1.02 18.16 3.27
CA GLU A 37 1.14 19.09 4.38
C GLU A 37 -0.10 19.06 5.29
N SER A 38 0.06 19.49 6.54
CA SER A 38 -1.05 19.55 7.50
C SER A 38 -2.06 20.61 7.07
N LEU A 39 -3.32 20.19 7.01
CA LEU A 39 -4.46 21.06 6.71
C LEU A 39 -5.34 21.22 7.95
N LYS A 40 -6.21 22.23 7.91
CA LYS A 40 -7.39 22.25 8.79
C LYS A 40 -8.27 21.02 8.51
N PRO A 41 -9.16 20.63 9.43
CA PRO A 41 -10.11 19.55 9.18
C PRO A 41 -10.81 19.72 7.82
N PHE A 42 -10.62 18.73 6.96
CA PHE A 42 -11.08 18.67 5.58
C PHE A 42 -11.98 17.46 5.36
N ILE A 43 -11.61 16.30 5.92
CA ILE A 43 -12.41 15.09 5.88
C ILE A 43 -12.39 14.38 7.24
N ASP A 44 -13.56 13.94 7.69
CA ASP A 44 -13.79 13.27 8.98
C ASP A 44 -14.05 11.76 8.84
N THR A 45 -13.90 11.23 7.62
CA THR A 45 -14.10 9.83 7.27
C THR A 45 -12.97 9.31 6.37
N VAL A 46 -12.98 8.00 6.13
CA VAL A 46 -12.15 7.35 5.11
C VAL A 46 -12.92 7.32 3.80
N VAL A 47 -12.31 7.80 2.72
CA VAL A 47 -12.84 7.69 1.37
C VAL A 47 -12.09 6.61 0.62
N THR A 48 -12.84 5.77 -0.10
CA THR A 48 -12.29 4.81 -1.05
C THR A 48 -13.02 4.98 -2.39
N PHE A 49 -12.29 4.88 -3.48
CA PHE A 49 -12.81 4.89 -4.83
C PHE A 49 -12.27 3.66 -5.56
N GLY A 50 -13.12 2.62 -5.67
CA GLY A 50 -12.68 1.32 -6.16
C GLY A 50 -12.39 1.26 -7.66
N MET A 51 -12.99 2.12 -8.48
CA MET A 51 -12.78 2.08 -9.94
C MET A 51 -11.46 2.70 -10.38
N GLY A 52 -11.03 3.78 -9.72
CA GLY A 52 -9.70 4.34 -9.89
C GLY A 52 -8.97 4.20 -8.58
N HIS A 53 -8.79 2.95 -8.13
CA HIS A 53 -7.92 2.50 -7.05
C HIS A 53 -7.33 3.58 -6.12
N PHE A 54 -8.19 4.29 -5.39
CA PHE A 54 -7.77 5.43 -4.56
C PHE A 54 -8.37 5.31 -3.16
N TYR A 55 -7.57 5.65 -2.15
CA TYR A 55 -8.07 5.87 -0.80
C TYR A 55 -7.44 7.11 -0.18
N MET A 56 -8.18 7.76 0.72
CA MET A 56 -7.69 8.91 1.47
C MET A 56 -8.37 9.02 2.84
N SER A 57 -7.61 9.45 3.83
CA SER A 57 -8.11 9.89 5.13
C SER A 57 -7.27 11.06 5.65
N GLN A 58 -7.79 11.82 6.60
CA GLN A 58 -7.01 12.85 7.29
C GLN A 58 -6.52 12.30 8.63
N SER A 59 -5.21 12.33 8.84
CA SER A 59 -4.62 12.00 10.13
C SER A 59 -4.94 13.06 11.18
N ASP A 60 -4.84 12.71 12.47
CA ASP A 60 -4.99 13.66 13.58
C ASP A 60 -3.96 14.80 13.55
N LYS A 61 -2.83 14.61 12.85
CA LYS A 61 -1.83 15.67 12.59
C LYS A 61 -2.25 16.65 11.49
N GLY A 62 -3.40 16.43 10.86
CA GLY A 62 -3.97 17.25 9.79
C GLY A 62 -3.49 16.90 8.38
N GLY A 63 -2.47 16.04 8.22
CA GLY A 63 -2.02 15.61 6.90
C GLY A 63 -2.98 14.59 6.29
N LEU A 64 -3.27 14.72 5.00
CA LEU A 64 -4.01 13.71 4.25
C LEU A 64 -3.08 12.55 3.94
N VAL A 65 -3.48 11.34 4.31
CA VAL A 65 -2.78 10.08 4.02
C VAL A 65 -3.57 9.35 2.96
N TYR A 66 -2.91 9.00 1.86
CA TYR A 66 -3.57 8.48 0.67
C TYR A 66 -2.63 7.57 -0.11
N GLY A 67 -3.21 6.80 -1.02
CA GLY A 67 -2.49 5.87 -1.87
C GLY A 67 -3.46 5.19 -2.83
N GLY A 68 -2.92 4.23 -3.57
CA GLY A 68 -3.70 3.51 -4.56
C GLY A 68 -3.20 2.12 -4.81
N ASP A 69 -3.10 1.75 -6.09
CA ASP A 69 -2.75 0.39 -6.50
C ASP A 69 -1.28 0.02 -6.19
N ILE A 70 -1.00 -1.28 -6.25
CA ILE A 70 0.36 -1.83 -6.17
C ILE A 70 1.14 -1.53 -7.46
N ASP A 71 2.46 -1.48 -7.33
CA ASP A 71 3.34 -1.52 -8.49
C ASP A 71 3.24 -2.92 -9.15
N GLY A 72 2.81 -2.97 -10.41
CA GLY A 72 2.52 -4.20 -11.16
C GLY A 72 3.73 -5.08 -11.54
N TYR A 73 4.79 -5.09 -10.72
CA TYR A 73 5.95 -5.95 -10.88
C TYR A 73 6.50 -6.39 -9.51
N ASN A 74 7.14 -7.55 -9.49
CA ASN A 74 7.67 -8.12 -8.26
C ASN A 74 8.93 -7.37 -7.83
N SER A 75 8.96 -6.92 -6.58
CA SER A 75 10.08 -6.17 -6.04
C SER A 75 10.04 -6.13 -4.51
N TYR A 76 11.23 -6.28 -3.92
CA TYR A 76 11.46 -6.06 -2.50
C TYR A 76 11.98 -4.64 -2.21
N ALA A 77 12.10 -3.80 -3.24
CA ALA A 77 12.50 -2.41 -3.07
C ALA A 77 11.35 -1.63 -2.43
N GLN A 78 11.60 -0.95 -1.31
CA GLN A 78 10.64 -0.08 -0.63
C GLN A 78 10.48 1.28 -1.33
N ARG A 79 10.45 1.26 -2.67
CA ARG A 79 10.37 2.42 -3.55
C ARG A 79 9.70 1.99 -4.84
N GLY A 80 8.56 2.60 -5.16
CA GLY A 80 7.85 2.36 -6.40
C GLY A 80 8.16 3.39 -7.47
N ASN A 81 7.45 3.30 -8.59
CA ASN A 81 7.64 4.11 -9.78
C ASN A 81 6.70 5.32 -9.84
N LEU A 82 7.10 6.31 -10.64
CA LEU A 82 6.34 7.55 -10.86
C LEU A 82 4.94 7.39 -11.49
N PRO A 83 4.65 6.40 -12.36
CA PRO A 83 3.32 6.27 -12.94
C PRO A 83 2.20 6.12 -11.90
N ILE A 84 2.42 5.34 -10.84
CA ILE A 84 1.45 5.21 -9.73
C ILE A 84 1.28 6.53 -8.98
N VAL A 85 2.36 7.33 -8.87
CA VAL A 85 2.26 8.68 -8.29
C VAL A 85 1.34 9.55 -9.14
N ASP A 86 1.54 9.57 -10.45
CA ASP A 86 0.73 10.40 -11.37
C ASP A 86 -0.74 9.97 -11.37
N GLU A 87 -1.02 8.66 -11.33
CA GLU A 87 -2.36 8.08 -11.24
C GLU A 87 -3.07 8.50 -9.94
N VAL A 88 -2.45 8.25 -8.78
CA VAL A 88 -3.02 8.59 -7.47
C VAL A 88 -3.27 10.09 -7.32
N MET A 89 -2.36 10.94 -7.83
CA MET A 89 -2.59 12.40 -7.82
C MET A 89 -3.72 12.81 -8.75
N SER A 90 -3.85 12.16 -9.91
CA SER A 90 -4.93 12.43 -10.86
C SER A 90 -6.29 12.05 -10.27
N GLU A 91 -6.38 10.92 -9.58
CA GLU A 91 -7.59 10.45 -8.89
C GLU A 91 -7.97 11.36 -7.73
N MET A 92 -6.98 11.78 -6.93
CA MET A 92 -7.20 12.76 -5.86
C MET A 92 -7.82 14.05 -6.40
N LEU A 93 -7.28 14.58 -7.51
CA LEU A 93 -7.77 15.83 -8.10
C LEU A 93 -9.09 15.65 -8.86
N ALA A 94 -9.39 14.46 -9.37
CA ALA A 94 -10.68 14.14 -9.96
C ALA A 94 -11.80 14.15 -8.90
N LEU A 95 -11.54 13.60 -7.71
CA LEU A 95 -12.51 13.57 -6.60
C LEU A 95 -12.55 14.88 -5.82
N PHE A 96 -11.40 15.52 -5.61
CA PHE A 96 -11.24 16.71 -4.77
C PHE A 96 -10.41 17.80 -5.48
N PRO A 97 -10.96 18.46 -6.52
CA PRO A 97 -10.25 19.52 -7.26
C PRO A 97 -9.69 20.66 -6.38
N GLY A 98 -10.33 20.92 -5.23
CA GLY A 98 -9.88 21.92 -4.26
C GLY A 98 -8.49 21.64 -3.65
N LEU A 99 -8.00 20.40 -3.74
CA LEU A 99 -6.68 20.00 -3.24
C LEU A 99 -5.53 20.29 -4.22
N ALA A 100 -5.79 20.85 -5.41
CA ALA A 100 -4.79 21.08 -6.46
C ALA A 100 -3.55 21.90 -6.05
N ARG A 101 -3.63 22.68 -4.96
CA ARG A 101 -2.52 23.48 -4.45
C ARG A 101 -1.87 22.92 -3.19
N VAL A 102 -2.40 21.82 -2.66
CA VAL A 102 -1.87 21.16 -1.47
C VAL A 102 -0.58 20.45 -1.84
N ARG A 103 0.47 20.64 -1.03
CA ARG A 103 1.77 20.02 -1.28
C ARG A 103 1.77 18.58 -0.78
N MET A 104 2.16 17.66 -1.66
CA MET A 104 2.66 16.35 -1.24
C MET A 104 4.01 16.56 -0.54
N LEU A 105 4.12 16.18 0.74
CA LEU A 105 5.37 16.31 1.50
C LEU A 105 6.28 15.12 1.33
N ARG A 106 5.71 13.92 1.20
CA ARG A 106 6.47 12.67 1.13
C ARG A 106 5.67 11.55 0.48
N SER A 107 6.40 10.71 -0.24
CA SER A 107 5.98 9.37 -0.65
C SER A 107 6.88 8.31 -0.01
N TRP A 108 6.37 7.09 0.15
CA TRP A 108 7.15 5.92 0.54
C TRP A 108 6.56 4.65 -0.08
N GLY A 109 7.37 3.58 -0.13
CA GLY A 109 6.92 2.25 -0.55
C GLY A 109 7.01 1.24 0.58
N GLY A 110 5.98 0.42 0.75
CA GLY A 110 6.03 -0.82 1.53
C GLY A 110 6.16 -2.03 0.62
N VAL A 111 6.50 -3.19 1.19
CA VAL A 111 6.45 -4.47 0.47
C VAL A 111 5.22 -5.23 0.94
N CYS A 112 4.40 -5.66 -0.01
CA CYS A 112 3.15 -6.38 0.22
C CYS A 112 3.23 -7.76 -0.43
N ASP A 113 2.99 -8.81 0.37
CA ASP A 113 2.84 -10.17 -0.15
C ASP A 113 1.37 -10.37 -0.58
N MET A 114 1.15 -10.62 -1.85
CA MET A 114 -0.18 -10.73 -2.48
C MET A 114 -0.43 -12.15 -2.94
N SER A 115 -1.58 -12.74 -2.59
CA SER A 115 -2.06 -13.98 -3.20
C SER A 115 -2.78 -13.67 -4.52
N MET A 116 -2.95 -14.70 -5.35
CA MET A 116 -3.64 -14.55 -6.66
C MET A 116 -5.12 -14.15 -6.55
N ASP A 117 -5.75 -14.41 -5.41
CA ASP A 117 -7.16 -14.11 -5.15
C ASP A 117 -7.37 -12.92 -4.20
N GLY A 118 -6.27 -12.32 -3.71
CA GLY A 118 -6.30 -11.25 -2.71
C GLY A 118 -6.68 -11.70 -1.29
N SER A 119 -6.92 -12.99 -1.05
CA SER A 119 -7.24 -13.52 0.28
C SER A 119 -5.98 -13.74 1.13
N PRO A 120 -6.01 -13.47 2.44
CA PRO A 120 -4.89 -13.78 3.31
C PRO A 120 -4.74 -15.29 3.50
N ILE A 121 -3.50 -15.77 3.58
CA ILE A 121 -3.19 -17.17 3.91
C ILE A 121 -2.96 -17.27 5.43
N ILE A 122 -3.95 -17.76 6.16
CA ILE A 122 -3.87 -18.02 7.61
C ILE A 122 -4.22 -19.47 7.86
N THR A 123 -3.20 -20.30 8.14
CA THR A 123 -3.36 -21.75 8.34
C THR A 123 -2.32 -22.27 9.33
N ILE A 124 -2.52 -23.49 9.83
CA ILE A 124 -1.58 -24.22 10.70
C ILE A 124 -0.58 -25.10 9.93
N GLY A 125 -0.70 -25.15 8.59
CA GLY A 125 -0.07 -26.14 7.74
C GLY A 125 -1.10 -27.13 7.22
#